data_AF-A0A078AT95-F1
#
_entry.id   AF-A0A078AT95-F1
#
_cell.length_a   1.000
_cell.length_b   1.000
_cell.length_c   1.000
_cell.angle_alpha   90.00
_cell.angle_beta   90.00
_cell.angle_gamma   90.00
#
_symmetry.space_group_name_H-M   'P 1'
#
loop_
_entity.id
_entity.type
_entity.pdbx_description
1 polymer ?
#
loop_
_entity_poly.entity_id
_entity_poly.type
_entity_poly.pdbx_seq_one_letter_code
_entity_poly.pdbx_strand_id
1 'polypeptide(L)'
;MILASKMTSNQPALMVCRIGHDGECSQSADCTPYQYCNMGKCTNFKKIGDSCFHRNECGRSATCFYYDANSITGVCTQYMQIETGAAINVTQKIDSYAVVNEDSHLLCKTQYANSIGICSEGTKSTNKGQTCEVDEDCPSSDGVTYAKCKCGWNTDKTKYCDLLPGDDEWVDVRTKFNEYFQATRENCNTDARWQQCSEKSLFNSWMCAKLKAENYVLMIDANTLDCMANLFQYLPTFSEIYSYCSNAFLIKTGLMIASLASLLMFNF
;
A
#
# COMPACT_ATOMS: atom_id res chain seq x y z
N MET A 1 -7.50 41.54 20.11
CA MET A 1 -7.76 41.91 18.71
C MET A 1 -6.78 41.13 17.85
N ILE A 2 -7.21 40.00 17.28
CA ILE A 2 -7.67 39.86 15.87
C ILE A 2 -6.45 40.00 14.94
N LEU A 3 -5.83 38.88 14.54
CA LEU A 3 -5.95 38.22 13.20
C LEU A 3 -5.14 38.98 12.11
N ALA A 4 -4.42 38.38 11.16
CA ALA A 4 -4.43 37.02 10.63
C ALA A 4 -3.13 36.70 9.84
N SER A 5 -2.69 35.46 9.97
CA SER A 5 -2.33 34.47 8.94
C SER A 5 -1.99 34.89 7.51
N LYS A 6 -0.83 34.41 7.03
CA LYS A 6 -0.70 33.83 5.69
C LYS A 6 0.35 32.70 5.73
N MET A 7 -0.10 31.48 6.06
CA MET A 7 0.63 30.26 5.77
C MET A 7 0.10 29.71 4.45
N THR A 8 0.97 29.72 3.44
CA THR A 8 0.77 29.06 2.15
C THR A 8 0.84 27.55 2.36
N SER A 9 -0.30 26.87 2.29
CA SER A 9 -0.34 25.40 2.19
C SER A 9 0.09 24.98 0.78
N ASN A 10 1.25 24.35 0.67
CA ASN A 10 1.58 23.51 -0.47
C ASN A 10 0.77 22.21 -0.33
N GLN A 11 -0.48 22.22 -0.81
CA GLN A 11 -1.16 20.98 -1.18
C GLN A 11 -0.60 20.52 -2.52
N PRO A 12 -0.22 19.24 -2.70
CA PRO A 12 0.06 18.73 -4.04
C PRO A 12 -1.23 18.88 -4.84
N ALA A 13 -1.13 19.64 -5.94
CA ALA A 13 -2.23 19.86 -6.85
C ALA A 13 -2.84 18.51 -7.25
N LEU A 14 -4.17 18.39 -7.14
CA LEU A 14 -4.91 17.33 -7.81
C LEU A 14 -4.41 17.28 -9.26
N MET A 15 -3.78 16.18 -9.66
CA MET A 15 -3.66 15.84 -11.07
C MET A 15 -5.09 15.61 -11.58
N VAL A 16 -5.73 16.68 -12.03
CA VAL A 16 -6.79 16.59 -13.02
C VAL A 16 -6.13 15.88 -14.20
N CYS A 17 -6.59 14.67 -14.52
CA CYS A 17 -6.18 13.97 -15.74
C CYS A 17 -6.38 14.95 -16.89
N ARG A 18 -5.30 15.53 -17.42
CA ARG A 18 -5.34 16.22 -18.70
C ARG A 18 -5.58 15.10 -19.69
N ILE A 19 -6.84 14.91 -20.06
CA ILE A 19 -7.21 14.06 -21.19
C ILE A 19 -6.33 14.54 -22.35
N GLY A 20 -5.48 13.65 -22.85
CA GLY A 20 -4.66 13.88 -24.03
C GLY A 20 -5.55 14.45 -25.12
N HIS A 21 -5.30 15.71 -25.43
CA HIS A 21 -5.94 16.42 -26.52
C HIS A 21 -5.68 15.59 -27.79
N ASP A 22 -6.75 15.13 -28.45
CA ASP A 22 -6.70 14.52 -29.78
C ASP A 22 -5.97 13.16 -29.91
N GLY A 23 -5.78 12.43 -28.80
CA GLY A 23 -5.23 11.07 -28.82
C GLY A 23 -3.70 11.00 -28.91
N GLU A 24 -3.02 12.14 -28.79
CA GLU A 24 -1.56 12.21 -28.59
C GLU A 24 -1.20 12.11 -27.10
N CYS A 25 -0.02 11.58 -26.80
CA CYS A 25 0.46 11.38 -25.43
C CYS A 25 1.98 11.44 -25.32
N SER A 26 2.46 11.82 -24.14
CA SER A 26 3.88 11.74 -23.75
C SER A 26 4.13 10.59 -22.76
N GLN A 27 3.11 10.24 -21.99
CA GLN A 27 3.11 9.19 -20.97
C GLN A 27 1.72 8.55 -20.90
N SER A 28 1.60 7.34 -20.33
CA SER A 28 0.31 6.65 -20.32
C SER A 28 -0.73 7.41 -19.49
N ALA A 29 -0.30 8.13 -18.44
CA ALA A 29 -1.15 9.02 -17.64
C ALA A 29 -1.90 10.10 -18.44
N ASP A 30 -1.45 10.44 -19.65
CA ASP A 30 -2.14 11.39 -20.53
C ASP A 30 -3.36 10.76 -21.22
N CYS A 31 -3.42 9.43 -21.29
CA CYS A 31 -4.49 8.70 -21.97
C CYS A 31 -5.72 8.49 -21.09
N THR A 32 -6.88 8.30 -21.71
CA THR A 32 -8.10 7.95 -20.98
C THR A 32 -7.97 6.57 -20.32
N PRO A 33 -8.84 6.23 -19.34
CA PRO A 33 -8.97 4.84 -18.91
C PRO A 33 -9.12 3.91 -20.11
N TYR A 34 -8.65 2.67 -19.97
CA TYR A 34 -8.55 1.66 -21.04
C TYR A 34 -7.47 1.88 -22.12
N GLN A 35 -6.68 2.95 -22.01
CA GLN A 35 -5.63 3.28 -22.98
C GLN A 35 -4.26 3.52 -22.34
N TYR A 36 -3.20 3.25 -23.10
CA TYR A 36 -1.82 3.54 -22.75
C TYR A 36 -1.12 4.31 -23.86
N CYS A 37 0.00 4.95 -23.54
CA CYS A 37 0.77 5.70 -24.53
C CYS A 37 1.69 4.77 -25.30
N ASN A 38 1.47 4.68 -26.62
CA ASN A 38 2.30 3.90 -27.53
C ASN A 38 2.86 4.82 -28.63
N MET A 39 4.17 5.04 -28.62
CA MET A 39 4.87 5.87 -29.62
C MET A 39 4.19 7.23 -29.88
N GLY A 40 3.76 7.90 -28.81
CA GLY A 40 3.12 9.22 -28.88
C GLY A 40 1.61 9.20 -29.11
N LYS A 41 0.97 8.03 -29.16
CA LYS A 41 -0.48 7.90 -29.36
C LYS A 41 -1.16 7.03 -28.32
N CYS A 42 -2.33 7.46 -27.85
CA CYS A 42 -3.15 6.68 -26.95
C CYS A 42 -3.77 5.49 -27.68
N THR A 43 -3.45 4.29 -27.21
CA THR A 43 -3.88 3.02 -27.80
C THR A 43 -4.57 2.17 -26.74
N ASN A 44 -5.58 1.40 -27.12
CA ASN A 44 -6.29 0.50 -26.19
C ASN A 44 -5.35 -0.56 -25.59
N PHE A 45 -5.61 -0.95 -24.35
CA PHE A 45 -4.90 -2.06 -23.72
C PHE A 45 -5.04 -3.36 -24.50
N LYS A 46 -4.00 -4.19 -24.42
CA LYS A 46 -4.01 -5.58 -24.84
C LYS A 46 -4.84 -6.44 -23.89
N LYS A 47 -5.40 -7.52 -24.42
CA LYS A 47 -6.23 -8.44 -23.63
C LYS A 47 -5.35 -9.33 -22.76
N ILE A 48 -5.93 -9.90 -21.72
CA ILE A 48 -5.29 -10.96 -20.95
C ILE A 48 -4.94 -12.12 -21.88
N GLY A 49 -3.70 -12.61 -21.79
CA GLY A 49 -3.15 -13.63 -22.68
C GLY A 49 -2.46 -13.09 -23.94
N ASP A 50 -2.62 -11.81 -24.28
CA ASP A 50 -1.90 -11.21 -25.41
C ASP A 50 -0.42 -10.99 -25.08
N SER A 51 0.42 -11.06 -26.12
CA SER A 51 1.84 -10.76 -26.01
C SER A 51 2.08 -9.26 -25.75
N CYS A 52 3.00 -8.92 -24.84
CA CYS A 52 3.30 -7.55 -24.42
C CYS A 52 4.81 -7.31 -24.27
N PHE A 53 5.23 -6.05 -24.27
CA PHE A 53 6.61 -5.63 -24.03
C PHE A 53 6.76 -4.76 -22.77
N HIS A 54 5.68 -4.14 -22.32
CA HIS A 54 5.66 -3.28 -21.15
C HIS A 54 4.37 -3.47 -20.34
N ARG A 55 4.46 -3.26 -19.01
CA ARG A 55 3.33 -3.42 -18.08
C ARG A 55 2.11 -2.57 -18.43
N ASN A 56 2.32 -1.42 -19.09
CA ASN A 56 1.26 -0.47 -19.41
C ASN A 56 0.35 -0.98 -20.53
N GLU A 57 0.85 -1.87 -21.38
CA GLU A 57 0.08 -2.49 -22.46
C GLU A 57 -1.06 -3.35 -21.92
N CYS A 58 -0.91 -3.94 -20.73
CA CYS A 58 -1.87 -4.87 -20.15
C CYS A 58 -2.97 -4.19 -19.33
N GLY A 59 -2.97 -2.86 -19.26
CA GLY A 59 -3.94 -2.12 -18.50
C GLY A 59 -3.73 -2.20 -16.99
N ARG A 60 -4.73 -1.73 -16.22
CA ARG A 60 -4.64 -1.65 -14.76
C ARG A 60 -4.84 -2.99 -14.07
N SER A 61 -5.68 -3.87 -14.62
CA SER A 61 -6.05 -5.17 -14.05
C SER A 61 -5.00 -6.28 -14.26
N ALA A 62 -3.94 -6.00 -14.99
CA ALA A 62 -2.90 -6.95 -15.35
C ALA A 62 -1.54 -6.29 -15.49
N THR A 63 -0.52 -7.10 -15.64
CA THR A 63 0.84 -6.62 -15.96
C THR A 63 1.50 -7.56 -16.97
N CYS A 64 2.60 -7.08 -17.54
CA CYS A 64 3.34 -7.81 -18.56
C CYS A 64 4.38 -8.71 -17.89
N PHE A 65 4.22 -10.01 -18.05
CA PHE A 65 5.02 -11.02 -17.36
C PHE A 65 5.79 -11.90 -18.34
N TYR A 66 7.04 -12.18 -18.04
CA TYR A 66 7.94 -12.94 -18.91
C TYR A 66 8.11 -14.35 -18.37
N TYR A 67 8.11 -15.35 -19.26
CA TYR A 67 8.31 -16.75 -18.85
C TYR A 67 9.73 -17.01 -18.33
N ASP A 68 10.71 -16.32 -18.90
CA ASP A 68 12.11 -16.35 -18.44
C ASP A 68 12.81 -15.00 -18.70
N ALA A 69 14.03 -14.83 -18.16
CA ALA A 69 14.82 -13.61 -18.32
C ALA A 69 15.25 -13.33 -19.78
N ASN A 70 15.24 -14.35 -20.64
CA ASN A 70 15.67 -14.28 -22.03
C ASN A 70 14.51 -13.92 -22.98
N SER A 71 13.28 -14.03 -22.51
CA SER A 71 12.08 -13.73 -23.26
C SER A 71 12.06 -12.26 -23.69
N ILE A 72 11.90 -12.03 -25.00
CA ILE A 72 11.80 -10.69 -25.59
C ILE A 72 10.39 -10.13 -25.40
N THR A 73 9.41 -11.02 -25.31
CA THR A 73 8.00 -10.70 -25.11
C THR A 73 7.47 -11.36 -23.84
N GLY A 74 6.64 -10.64 -23.11
CA GLY A 74 5.83 -11.18 -22.03
C GLY A 74 4.41 -11.50 -22.50
N VAL A 75 3.57 -11.88 -21.54
CA VAL A 75 2.13 -12.12 -21.70
C VAL A 75 1.37 -11.30 -20.65
N CYS A 76 0.29 -10.64 -21.09
CA CYS A 76 -0.58 -9.90 -20.19
C CYS A 76 -1.29 -10.84 -19.21
N THR A 77 -0.92 -10.71 -17.94
CA THR A 77 -1.28 -11.66 -16.89
C THR A 77 -2.02 -10.90 -15.79
N GLN A 78 -3.23 -11.35 -15.48
CA GLN A 78 -4.13 -10.69 -14.53
C GLN A 78 -3.58 -10.74 -13.09
N TYR A 79 -3.80 -9.66 -12.34
CA TYR A 79 -3.51 -9.65 -10.92
C TYR A 79 -4.53 -10.50 -10.12
N MET A 80 -4.08 -11.05 -8.99
CA MET A 80 -4.91 -11.77 -8.01
C MET A 80 -5.67 -12.95 -8.61
N GLN A 81 -5.01 -13.75 -9.45
CA GLN A 81 -5.60 -14.90 -10.11
C GLN A 81 -4.99 -16.24 -9.67
N ILE A 82 -3.74 -16.23 -9.18
CA ILE A 82 -3.02 -17.46 -8.82
C ILE A 82 -3.43 -17.90 -7.41
N GLU A 83 -3.86 -19.15 -7.29
CA GLU A 83 -4.30 -19.74 -6.02
C GLU A 83 -3.14 -19.96 -5.04
N THR A 84 -3.46 -20.00 -3.74
CA THR A 84 -2.54 -20.42 -2.69
C THR A 84 -1.96 -21.81 -2.97
N GLY A 85 -0.64 -21.96 -2.81
CA GLY A 85 0.10 -23.19 -3.09
C GLY A 85 0.60 -23.32 -4.53
N ALA A 86 0.11 -22.50 -5.47
CA ALA A 86 0.61 -22.49 -6.84
C ALA A 86 1.86 -21.60 -6.98
N ALA A 87 2.74 -21.98 -7.90
CA ALA A 87 3.94 -21.21 -8.23
C ALA A 87 3.62 -20.07 -9.20
N ILE A 88 4.24 -18.92 -8.99
CA ILE A 88 4.31 -17.84 -9.96
C ILE A 88 5.32 -18.27 -11.04
N ASN A 89 4.83 -18.86 -12.13
CA ASN A 89 5.66 -19.32 -13.26
C ASN A 89 6.04 -18.19 -14.22
N VAL A 90 6.11 -16.96 -13.72
CA VAL A 90 6.40 -15.77 -14.51
C VAL A 90 7.25 -14.81 -13.70
N THR A 91 8.18 -14.13 -14.36
CA THR A 91 9.11 -13.23 -13.72
C THR A 91 9.10 -11.87 -14.42
N GLN A 92 9.32 -10.81 -13.64
CA GLN A 92 9.64 -9.52 -14.25
C GLN A 92 11.13 -9.50 -14.56
N LYS A 93 11.47 -9.01 -15.74
CA LYS A 93 12.86 -8.85 -16.18
C LYS A 93 13.46 -7.61 -15.51
N ILE A 94 14.45 -7.81 -14.65
CA ILE A 94 15.34 -6.75 -14.17
C ILE A 94 16.70 -7.05 -14.80
N ASP A 95 17.06 -6.31 -15.85
CA ASP A 95 18.25 -6.53 -16.66
C ASP A 95 18.36 -7.98 -17.20
N SER A 96 19.31 -8.77 -16.69
CA SER A 96 19.57 -10.17 -17.05
C SER A 96 19.01 -11.18 -16.04
N TYR A 97 18.24 -10.74 -15.03
CA TYR A 97 17.72 -11.59 -13.97
C TYR A 97 16.20 -11.57 -13.89
N ALA A 98 15.66 -12.72 -13.50
CA ALA A 98 14.25 -12.96 -13.26
C ALA A 98 13.99 -12.83 -11.75
N VAL A 99 13.18 -11.86 -11.33
CA VAL A 99 12.96 -11.57 -9.90
C VAL A 99 11.46 -11.57 -9.58
N VAL A 100 11.09 -12.18 -8.44
CA VAL A 100 9.80 -11.96 -7.79
C VAL A 100 9.88 -10.61 -7.09
N ASN A 101 9.18 -9.61 -7.62
CA ASN A 101 9.12 -8.28 -7.03
C ASN A 101 7.71 -7.99 -6.49
N GLU A 102 7.49 -6.78 -5.97
CA GLU A 102 6.19 -6.35 -5.43
C GLU A 102 5.02 -6.61 -6.40
N ASP A 103 5.21 -6.38 -7.70
CA ASP A 103 4.19 -6.67 -8.72
C ASP A 103 3.93 -8.18 -8.90
N SER A 104 4.94 -9.03 -8.73
CA SER A 104 4.79 -10.50 -8.81
C SER A 104 3.95 -11.04 -7.66
N HIS A 105 4.12 -10.52 -6.44
CA HIS A 105 3.29 -10.92 -5.30
C HIS A 105 1.80 -10.66 -5.54
N LEU A 106 1.47 -9.59 -6.28
CA LEU A 106 0.10 -9.23 -6.63
C LEU A 106 -0.57 -10.18 -7.63
N LEU A 107 0.16 -11.13 -8.23
CA LEU A 107 -0.45 -12.20 -9.02
C LEU A 107 -1.20 -13.22 -8.16
N CYS A 108 -0.74 -13.43 -6.93
CA CYS A 108 -1.37 -14.31 -5.97
C CYS A 108 -2.68 -13.71 -5.49
N LYS A 109 -3.70 -14.53 -5.30
CA LYS A 109 -4.96 -14.11 -4.66
C LYS A 109 -4.73 -13.57 -3.24
N THR A 110 -3.77 -14.15 -2.54
CA THR A 110 -3.31 -13.69 -1.22
C THR A 110 -2.51 -12.40 -1.27
N GLN A 111 -2.15 -11.96 -2.49
CA GLN A 111 -1.26 -10.85 -2.77
C GLN A 111 0.12 -11.01 -2.09
N TYR A 112 0.50 -12.27 -1.81
CA TYR A 112 1.79 -12.62 -1.22
C TYR A 112 2.31 -13.92 -1.82
N ALA A 113 3.63 -13.98 -1.97
CA ALA A 113 4.37 -15.16 -2.37
C ALA A 113 5.60 -15.28 -1.50
N ASN A 114 6.02 -16.51 -1.21
CA ASN A 114 7.25 -16.73 -0.45
C ASN A 114 8.50 -16.46 -1.31
N SER A 115 9.69 -16.60 -0.70
CA SER A 115 10.98 -16.33 -1.36
C SER A 115 11.27 -17.18 -2.59
N ILE A 116 10.57 -18.31 -2.77
CA ILE A 116 10.70 -19.19 -3.94
C ILE A 116 9.56 -18.99 -4.95
N GLY A 117 8.71 -17.96 -4.78
CA GLY A 117 7.66 -17.60 -5.72
C GLY A 117 6.39 -18.45 -5.64
N ILE A 118 6.13 -19.12 -4.51
CA ILE A 118 4.87 -19.85 -4.28
C ILE A 118 3.88 -18.94 -3.54
N CYS A 119 2.68 -18.80 -4.08
CA CYS A 119 1.59 -18.06 -3.46
C CYS A 119 1.23 -18.65 -2.09
N SER A 120 1.23 -17.82 -1.05
CA SER A 120 0.98 -18.25 0.34
C SER A 120 0.37 -17.11 1.17
N GLU A 121 -0.02 -17.39 2.41
CA GLU A 121 -0.62 -16.39 3.33
C GLU A 121 0.43 -15.53 4.07
N GLY A 122 1.72 -15.85 3.93
CA GLY A 122 2.79 -15.23 4.72
C GLY A 122 2.92 -15.84 6.12
N THR A 123 4.11 -15.73 6.70
CA THR A 123 4.37 -16.16 8.08
C THR A 123 4.00 -15.07 9.07
N LYS A 124 3.60 -15.46 10.28
CA LYS A 124 3.23 -14.53 11.35
C LYS A 124 4.34 -14.44 12.38
N SER A 125 4.57 -13.26 12.93
CA SER A 125 5.43 -13.09 14.10
C SER A 125 4.67 -13.56 15.34
N THR A 126 5.22 -14.51 16.09
CA THR A 126 4.54 -15.01 17.31
C THR A 126 4.66 -14.02 18.46
N ASN A 127 5.68 -13.16 18.40
CA ASN A 127 6.01 -12.18 19.43
C ASN A 127 5.81 -10.74 18.97
N LYS A 128 5.03 -10.45 17.91
CA LYS A 128 4.83 -9.07 17.44
C LYS A 128 4.45 -8.12 18.58
N GLY A 129 5.12 -6.98 18.63
CA GLY A 129 4.92 -5.96 19.64
C GLY A 129 5.46 -6.29 21.03
N GLN A 130 6.04 -7.47 21.24
CA GLN A 130 6.76 -7.79 22.48
C GLN A 130 8.17 -7.20 22.45
N THR A 131 8.70 -6.91 23.64
CA THR A 131 10.07 -6.42 23.79
C THR A 131 11.09 -7.46 23.36
N CYS A 132 12.19 -7.03 22.74
CA CYS A 132 13.27 -7.90 22.27
C CYS A 132 14.62 -7.22 22.44
N GLU A 133 15.71 -7.99 22.35
CA GLU A 133 17.06 -7.44 22.23
C GLU A 133 17.69 -7.76 20.87
N VAL A 134 17.36 -8.93 20.33
CA VAL A 134 17.84 -9.46 19.06
C VAL A 134 16.70 -10.06 18.23
N ASP A 135 16.93 -10.32 16.94
CA ASP A 135 15.91 -10.88 16.05
C ASP A 135 15.42 -12.27 16.53
N GLU A 136 16.28 -13.06 17.16
CA GLU A 136 15.97 -14.40 17.66
C GLU A 136 14.87 -14.41 18.74
N ASP A 137 14.65 -13.30 19.43
CA ASP A 137 13.56 -13.12 20.39
C ASP A 137 12.19 -12.99 19.70
N CYS A 138 12.18 -12.86 18.37
CA CYS A 138 11.01 -12.61 17.54
C CYS A 138 10.71 -13.77 16.57
N PRO A 139 10.50 -15.01 17.06
CA PRO A 139 10.27 -16.15 16.20
C PRO A 139 8.99 -16.00 15.37
N SER A 140 8.96 -16.67 14.22
CA SER A 140 7.76 -16.76 13.41
C SER A 140 7.01 -18.08 13.58
N SER A 141 5.79 -18.12 13.05
CA SER A 141 4.94 -19.31 12.98
C SER A 141 5.53 -20.47 12.19
N ASP A 142 6.54 -20.25 11.33
CA ASP A 142 7.23 -21.32 10.61
C ASP A 142 8.35 -21.99 11.41
N GLY A 143 8.73 -21.42 12.57
CA GLY A 143 9.81 -21.91 13.43
C GLY A 143 11.23 -21.78 12.88
N VAL A 144 11.42 -21.12 11.74
CA VAL A 144 12.72 -21.00 11.04
C VAL A 144 13.11 -19.54 10.80
N THR A 145 12.13 -18.68 10.56
CA THR A 145 12.33 -17.25 10.32
C THR A 145 12.03 -16.44 11.57
N TYR A 146 12.61 -15.23 11.59
CA TYR A 146 12.49 -14.28 12.69
C TYR A 146 12.04 -12.94 12.15
N ALA A 147 11.11 -12.29 12.86
CA ALA A 147 10.81 -10.90 12.64
C ALA A 147 11.97 -10.02 13.10
N LYS A 148 12.01 -8.77 12.65
CA LYS A 148 13.07 -7.84 13.05
C LYS A 148 12.82 -7.27 14.43
N CYS A 149 13.85 -7.25 15.26
CA CYS A 149 13.86 -6.52 16.51
C CYS A 149 14.27 -5.07 16.27
N LYS A 150 13.33 -4.13 16.35
CA LYS A 150 13.55 -2.71 16.00
C LYS A 150 13.34 -1.80 17.19
N CYS A 151 14.06 -0.68 17.25
CA CYS A 151 13.84 0.33 18.28
C CYS A 151 12.46 0.97 18.14
N GLY A 152 11.69 1.00 19.23
CA GLY A 152 10.49 1.81 19.35
C GLY A 152 10.81 3.30 19.52
N TRP A 153 9.78 4.12 19.43
CA TRP A 153 9.90 5.57 19.67
C TRP A 153 9.57 5.90 21.13
N ASN A 154 10.50 5.61 22.04
CA ASN A 154 10.39 5.88 23.48
C ASN A 154 11.74 6.37 24.06
N THR A 155 11.71 6.97 25.25
CA THR A 155 12.91 7.47 25.94
C THR A 155 13.84 6.35 26.39
N ASP A 156 13.29 5.16 26.60
CA ASP A 156 13.95 4.02 27.22
C ASP A 156 14.70 3.17 26.20
N LYS A 157 14.62 3.54 24.91
CA LYS A 157 15.20 2.84 23.75
C LYS A 157 14.76 1.37 23.65
N THR A 158 13.58 1.07 24.16
CA THR A 158 13.01 -0.27 24.14
C THR A 158 12.81 -0.71 22.69
N LYS A 159 13.28 -1.92 22.37
CA LYS A 159 13.06 -2.52 21.05
C LYS A 159 11.88 -3.49 21.12
N TYR A 160 11.21 -3.65 19.99
CA TYR A 160 10.07 -4.53 19.85
C TYR A 160 10.20 -5.40 18.59
N CYS A 161 9.62 -6.59 18.67
CA CYS A 161 9.45 -7.46 17.53
C CYS A 161 8.48 -6.84 16.52
N ASP A 162 8.93 -6.75 15.27
CA ASP A 162 8.13 -6.22 14.17
C ASP A 162 7.15 -7.26 13.61
N LEU A 163 6.39 -6.80 12.62
CA LEU A 163 5.46 -7.60 11.83
C LEU A 163 6.18 -8.45 10.79
N LEU A 164 5.57 -9.59 10.45
CA LEU A 164 5.85 -10.40 9.28
C LEU A 164 4.67 -10.36 8.30
N PRO A 165 4.85 -10.78 7.03
CA PRO A 165 3.84 -10.59 5.98
C PRO A 165 2.48 -11.23 6.26
N GLY A 166 2.42 -12.28 7.08
CA GLY A 166 1.17 -12.94 7.47
C GLY A 166 0.44 -12.29 8.63
N ASP A 167 1.06 -11.31 9.32
CA ASP A 167 0.42 -10.63 10.43
C ASP A 167 -0.78 -9.80 9.99
N ASP A 168 -1.78 -9.71 10.86
CA ASP A 168 -3.09 -9.14 10.56
C ASP A 168 -3.02 -7.69 10.05
N GLU A 169 -2.02 -6.92 10.48
CA GLU A 169 -1.74 -5.57 10.00
C GLU A 169 -1.38 -5.57 8.50
N TRP A 170 -0.51 -6.48 8.05
CA TRP A 170 -0.17 -6.60 6.63
C TRP A 170 -1.30 -7.25 5.81
N VAL A 171 -2.09 -8.14 6.43
CA VAL A 171 -3.32 -8.67 5.83
C VAL A 171 -4.32 -7.53 5.59
N ASP A 172 -4.52 -6.63 6.55
CA ASP A 172 -5.41 -5.47 6.43
C ASP A 172 -4.97 -4.52 5.30
N VAL A 173 -3.66 -4.29 5.16
CA VAL A 173 -3.09 -3.53 4.03
C VAL A 173 -3.50 -4.16 2.70
N ARG A 174 -3.34 -5.47 2.55
CA ARG A 174 -3.67 -6.23 1.33
C ARG A 174 -5.17 -6.21 1.05
N THR A 175 -6.00 -6.41 2.07
CA THR A 175 -7.46 -6.31 1.95
C THR A 175 -7.90 -4.94 1.45
N LYS A 176 -7.43 -3.85 2.08
CA LYS A 176 -7.80 -2.48 1.69
C LYS A 176 -7.24 -2.10 0.33
N PHE A 177 -6.04 -2.57 -0.01
CA PHE A 177 -5.50 -2.43 -1.35
C PHE A 177 -6.41 -3.09 -2.37
N ASN A 178 -6.88 -4.32 -2.12
CA ASN A 178 -7.80 -5.02 -3.01
C ASN A 178 -9.10 -4.24 -3.19
N GLU A 179 -9.71 -3.75 -2.11
CA GLU A 179 -10.93 -2.93 -2.18
C GLU A 179 -10.74 -1.70 -3.08
N TYR A 180 -9.68 -0.93 -2.84
CA TYR A 180 -9.32 0.21 -3.66
C TYR A 180 -9.06 -0.19 -5.12
N PHE A 181 -8.30 -1.26 -5.32
CA PHE A 181 -7.95 -1.75 -6.65
C PHE A 181 -9.18 -2.15 -7.45
N GLN A 182 -10.09 -2.94 -6.86
CA GLN A 182 -11.33 -3.36 -7.54
C GLN A 182 -12.22 -2.17 -7.88
N ALA A 183 -12.36 -1.19 -6.99
CA ALA A 183 -13.18 -0.01 -7.22
C ALA A 183 -12.63 0.91 -8.32
N THR A 184 -11.32 0.85 -8.58
CA THR A 184 -10.64 1.77 -9.51
C THR A 184 -10.15 1.12 -10.79
N ARG A 185 -10.17 -0.21 -10.90
CA ARG A 185 -9.58 -0.96 -12.04
C ARG A 185 -10.15 -0.57 -13.42
N GLU A 186 -11.40 -0.10 -13.46
CA GLU A 186 -12.14 0.25 -14.68
C GLU A 186 -12.08 1.76 -15.00
N ASN A 187 -11.93 2.62 -14.00
CA ASN A 187 -12.09 4.07 -14.17
C ASN A 187 -10.79 4.86 -14.09
N CYS A 188 -9.66 4.17 -13.87
CA CYS A 188 -8.36 4.77 -13.68
C CYS A 188 -7.33 4.33 -14.72
N ASN A 189 -6.42 5.25 -15.04
CA ASN A 189 -5.29 4.95 -15.90
C ASN A 189 -4.34 3.93 -15.22
N THR A 190 -3.60 3.18 -16.04
CA THR A 190 -2.57 2.22 -15.62
C THR A 190 -1.42 2.88 -14.87
N ASP A 191 -1.00 4.10 -15.23
CA ASP A 191 0.09 4.78 -14.52
C ASP A 191 -0.34 5.23 -13.11
N ALA A 192 -1.64 5.38 -12.87
CA ALA A 192 -2.19 5.69 -11.55
C ALA A 192 -2.41 4.43 -10.67
N ARG A 193 -1.89 3.24 -11.06
CA ARG A 193 -2.16 1.95 -10.37
C ARG A 193 -1.89 2.00 -8.87
N TRP A 194 -0.82 2.69 -8.50
CA TRP A 194 -0.35 2.82 -7.11
C TRP A 194 -0.59 4.20 -6.51
N GLN A 195 -1.30 5.05 -7.23
CA GLN A 195 -1.56 6.43 -6.84
C GLN A 195 -3.05 6.63 -6.58
N GLN A 196 -3.39 7.73 -5.90
CA GLN A 196 -4.79 8.11 -5.73
C GLN A 196 -5.42 8.40 -7.09
N CYS A 197 -6.45 7.65 -7.44
CA CYS A 197 -7.26 7.86 -8.62
C CYS A 197 -8.69 7.43 -8.32
N SER A 198 -9.63 8.39 -8.35
CA SER A 198 -10.99 8.23 -7.81
C SER A 198 -10.99 7.67 -6.36
N GLU A 199 -12.16 7.38 -5.80
CA GLU A 199 -12.32 6.65 -4.53
C GLU A 199 -11.37 7.06 -3.37
N LYS A 200 -11.25 8.37 -3.13
CA LYS A 200 -10.31 8.95 -2.17
C LYS A 200 -10.40 8.30 -0.77
N SER A 201 -11.62 7.92 -0.35
CA SER A 201 -11.82 7.26 0.94
C SER A 201 -11.13 5.89 1.01
N LEU A 202 -11.27 5.07 -0.04
CA LEU A 202 -10.62 3.76 -0.12
C LEU A 202 -9.10 3.91 -0.22
N PHE A 203 -8.62 4.85 -1.03
CA PHE A 203 -7.19 5.15 -1.12
C PHE A 203 -6.60 5.56 0.24
N ASN A 204 -7.25 6.50 0.94
CA ASN A 204 -6.81 6.95 2.26
C ASN A 204 -6.84 5.82 3.29
N SER A 205 -7.86 4.96 3.25
CA SER A 205 -7.96 3.76 4.09
C SER A 205 -6.77 2.82 3.87
N TRP A 206 -6.48 2.49 2.61
CA TRP A 206 -5.33 1.66 2.24
C TRP A 206 -3.99 2.28 2.67
N MET A 207 -3.76 3.56 2.34
CA MET A 207 -2.52 4.26 2.72
C MET A 207 -2.35 4.36 4.23
N CYS A 208 -3.43 4.59 4.98
CA CYS A 208 -3.40 4.60 6.44
C CYS A 208 -2.97 3.23 6.99
N ALA A 209 -3.55 2.12 6.51
CA ALA A 209 -3.14 0.79 6.94
C ALA A 209 -1.67 0.51 6.57
N LYS A 210 -1.25 0.86 5.35
CA LYS A 210 0.12 0.64 4.86
C LYS A 210 1.14 1.34 5.76
N LEU A 211 0.93 2.63 6.00
CA LEU A 211 1.85 3.41 6.82
C LEU A 211 1.87 2.94 8.28
N LYS A 212 0.74 2.47 8.82
CA LYS A 212 0.70 1.87 10.17
C LYS A 212 1.48 0.56 10.25
N ALA A 213 1.37 -0.31 9.25
CA ALA A 213 2.13 -1.55 9.21
C ALA A 213 3.64 -1.28 9.04
N GLU A 214 4.02 -0.39 8.13
CA GLU A 214 5.43 -0.02 7.90
C GLU A 214 6.11 0.61 9.14
N ASN A 215 5.32 1.30 9.97
CA ASN A 215 5.79 2.00 11.17
C ASN A 215 5.30 1.34 12.47
N TYR A 216 4.90 0.08 12.43
CA TYR A 216 4.26 -0.61 13.55
C TYR A 216 5.03 -0.46 14.86
N VAL A 217 6.33 -0.81 14.86
CA VAL A 217 7.18 -0.73 16.05
C VAL A 217 7.31 0.70 16.58
N LEU A 218 7.39 1.70 15.69
CA LEU A 218 7.46 3.11 16.09
C LEU A 218 6.15 3.58 16.73
N MET A 219 5.04 2.90 16.46
CA MET A 219 3.71 3.27 16.92
C MET A 219 3.29 2.61 18.24
N ILE A 220 3.98 1.57 18.72
CA ILE A 220 3.59 0.80 19.92
C ILE A 220 3.43 1.71 21.15
N ASP A 221 4.49 2.45 21.48
CA ASP A 221 4.49 3.36 22.64
C ASP A 221 3.99 4.76 22.33
N ALA A 222 3.74 5.04 21.06
CA ALA A 222 3.41 6.38 20.60
C ALA A 222 2.08 6.87 21.21
N ASN A 223 1.17 5.96 21.54
CA ASN A 223 -0.09 6.28 22.24
C ASN A 223 0.09 6.81 23.68
N THR A 224 1.28 6.72 24.28
CA THR A 224 1.54 7.17 25.66
C THR A 224 2.12 8.59 25.73
N LEU A 225 2.44 9.21 24.60
CA LEU A 225 3.06 10.54 24.54
C LEU A 225 2.03 11.60 24.13
N ASP A 226 1.57 12.41 25.09
CA ASP A 226 0.80 13.65 24.86
C ASP A 226 1.46 14.61 23.83
N CYS A 227 2.76 14.44 23.59
CA CYS A 227 3.57 15.18 22.63
C CYS A 227 3.35 14.73 21.17
N MET A 228 2.70 13.59 20.91
CA MET A 228 2.57 13.05 19.55
C MET A 228 1.87 14.00 18.59
N ALA A 229 0.80 14.69 19.00
CA ALA A 229 0.10 15.64 18.13
C ALA A 229 1.03 16.77 17.62
N ASN A 230 2.04 17.13 18.41
CA ASN A 230 3.07 18.08 18.02
C ASN A 230 4.19 17.39 17.22
N LEU A 231 4.61 16.18 17.59
CA LEU A 231 5.65 15.42 16.89
C LEU A 231 5.24 15.00 15.47
N PHE A 232 3.96 14.66 15.27
CA PHE A 232 3.33 14.37 13.99
C PHE A 232 3.50 15.53 12.98
N GLN A 233 3.71 16.77 13.44
CA GLN A 233 3.91 17.93 12.58
C GLN A 233 5.36 18.08 12.08
N TYR A 234 6.34 17.45 12.73
CA TYR A 234 7.77 17.69 12.46
C TYR A 234 8.49 16.52 11.79
N LEU A 235 7.92 15.31 11.81
CA LEU A 235 8.47 14.14 11.14
C LEU A 235 7.61 13.76 9.92
N PRO A 236 8.18 13.71 8.69
CA PRO A 236 7.43 13.47 7.46
C PRO A 236 6.55 12.21 7.51
N THR A 237 7.09 11.09 7.99
CA THR A 237 6.40 9.81 8.09
C THR A 237 5.14 9.87 8.94
N PHE A 238 5.21 10.60 10.06
CA PHE A 238 4.13 10.76 11.01
C PHE A 238 3.08 11.75 10.47
N SER A 239 3.50 12.85 9.83
CA SER A 239 2.59 13.76 9.13
C SER A 239 1.79 13.05 8.04
N GLU A 240 2.41 12.14 7.30
CA GLU A 240 1.74 11.33 6.28
C GLU A 240 0.70 10.40 6.91
N ILE A 241 1.05 9.66 7.97
CA ILE A 241 0.12 8.83 8.73
C ILE A 241 -1.08 9.67 9.18
N TYR A 242 -0.85 10.83 9.80
CA TYR A 242 -1.92 11.71 10.24
C TYR A 242 -2.80 12.17 9.07
N SER A 243 -2.21 12.56 7.94
CA SER A 243 -2.96 13.04 6.78
C SER A 243 -3.92 11.98 6.22
N TYR A 244 -3.49 10.72 6.16
CA TYR A 244 -4.32 9.62 5.65
C TYR A 244 -5.27 9.05 6.70
N CYS A 245 -4.88 9.04 7.98
CA CYS A 245 -5.63 8.44 9.08
C CYS A 245 -6.56 9.42 9.83
N SER A 246 -6.47 10.74 9.62
CA SER A 246 -7.24 11.77 10.35
C SER A 246 -8.76 11.64 10.20
N ASN A 247 -9.25 11.11 9.06
CA ASN A 247 -10.68 10.80 8.89
C ASN A 247 -11.17 9.63 9.79
N ALA A 248 -10.26 8.78 10.29
CA ALA A 248 -10.57 7.73 11.25
C ALA A 248 -10.38 8.16 12.71
N PHE A 249 -9.50 9.14 12.96
CA PHE A 249 -9.19 9.61 14.31
C PHE A 249 -10.30 10.51 14.89
N LEU A 250 -10.93 11.34 14.06
CA LEU A 250 -12.04 12.22 14.47
C LEU A 250 -13.31 11.45 14.89
N ILE A 251 -13.51 10.23 14.41
CA ILE A 251 -14.67 9.41 14.79
C ILE A 251 -14.48 8.84 16.21
N LYS A 252 -13.25 8.52 16.64
CA LYS A 252 -12.99 8.04 18.01
C LYS A 252 -13.04 9.15 19.05
N THR A 253 -12.58 10.36 18.76
CA THR A 253 -12.69 11.50 19.68
C THR A 253 -14.12 12.06 19.74
N GLY A 254 -14.89 12.01 18.65
CA GLY A 254 -16.32 12.36 18.66
C GLY A 254 -17.19 11.42 19.49
N LEU A 255 -16.89 10.11 19.47
CA LEU A 255 -17.62 9.09 20.26
C LEU A 255 -17.30 9.14 21.76
N MET A 256 -16.11 9.59 22.17
CA MET A 256 -15.80 9.79 23.59
C MET A 256 -16.44 11.06 24.18
N ILE A 257 -16.70 12.09 23.37
CA ILE A 257 -17.41 13.29 23.83
C ILE A 257 -18.92 13.04 23.93
N ALA A 258 -19.48 12.20 23.04
CA ALA A 258 -20.89 11.83 23.09
C ALA A 258 -21.25 10.93 24.28
N SER A 259 -20.33 10.06 24.75
CA SER A 259 -20.54 9.22 25.94
C SER A 259 -20.39 9.99 27.26
N LEU A 260 -19.59 11.06 27.29
CA LEU A 260 -19.52 11.97 28.45
C LEU A 260 -20.73 12.92 28.54
N ALA A 261 -21.30 13.34 27.41
CA ALA A 261 -22.51 14.17 27.41
C ALA A 261 -23.77 13.41 27.85
N SER A 262 -23.83 12.09 27.62
CA SER A 262 -24.98 11.25 28.02
C SER A 262 -24.94 10.83 29.49
N LEU A 263 -23.79 10.92 30.17
CA LEU A 263 -23.68 10.72 31.63
C LEU A 263 -24.02 12.00 32.43
N LEU A 264 -23.94 13.19 31.82
CA LEU A 264 -24.27 14.45 32.48
C LEU A 264 -25.75 14.87 32.34
N MET A 265 -26.55 14.20 31.50
CA MET A 265 -27.99 14.46 31.39
C MET A 265 -28.89 13.57 32.26
N PHE A 266 -28.31 12.71 33.11
CA PHE A 266 -29.06 11.85 34.05
C PHE A 266 -28.95 12.26 35.53
N ASN A 267 -28.41 13.45 35.82
CA ASN A 267 -28.38 14.02 37.18
C ASN A 267 -28.88 15.46 37.17
N PHE A 268 -30.13 15.67 36.77
CA PHE A 268 -30.96 16.81 37.16
C PHE A 268 -32.44 16.38 37.20
#